data_AF-A0A6L6VDS6-F1
#
_entry.id   AF-A0A6L6VDS6-F1
#
_cell.length_a   1.000
_cell.length_b   1.000
_cell.length_c   1.000
_cell.angle_alpha   90.00
_cell.angle_beta   90.00
_cell.angle_gamma   90.00
#
_symmetry.space_group_name_H-M   'P 1'
#
loop_
_entity.id
_entity.type
_entity.pdbx_description
1 polymer ?
#
loop_
_entity_poly.entity_id
_entity_poly.type
_entity_poly.pdbx_seq_one_letter_code
_entity_poly.pdbx_strand_id
1 'polypeptide(L)'
;MTRKLAFVATTGLIGAVVFLALGIGISGENWGGARQLWATTSSTCGSGQSTNQQVTLPFTASDSLTIDLPASVRYQPGDKAEVIVRGDPALVDHVRMNGRRLSLDCHLRWSQSKLDISVSGPAITDWTLLGSGDLSLSHINQPQLRLSIKGSGSVSATGAAETVDVDISGSGAAQLKRLTAQSARIVILGSGNADMTALKDADVSISGSGNVDLSGHPTLRRSEINGSGRIVQAP
;
A
#
# COMPACT_ATOMS: atom_id res chain seq x y z
N MET A 1 9.57 30.08 -26.15
CA MET A 1 9.70 28.65 -25.79
C MET A 1 8.38 27.87 -25.94
N THR A 2 7.21 28.49 -25.78
CA THR A 2 5.87 27.87 -25.91
C THR A 2 5.55 27.26 -27.29
N ARG A 3 6.06 27.85 -28.37
CA ARG A 3 5.79 27.41 -29.76
C ARG A 3 6.47 26.07 -30.13
N LYS A 4 7.56 25.69 -29.44
CA LYS A 4 8.23 24.38 -29.62
C LYS A 4 7.53 23.26 -28.87
N LEU A 5 6.99 23.55 -27.68
CA LEU A 5 6.19 22.60 -26.89
C LEU A 5 4.84 22.28 -27.54
N ALA A 6 4.18 23.27 -28.14
CA ALA A 6 2.94 23.04 -28.88
C ALA A 6 3.15 22.11 -30.10
N PHE A 7 4.30 22.21 -30.77
CA PHE A 7 4.61 21.36 -31.94
C PHE A 7 4.91 19.90 -31.55
N VAL A 8 5.54 19.67 -30.39
CA VAL A 8 5.79 18.31 -29.87
C VAL A 8 4.50 17.67 -29.36
N ALA A 9 3.61 18.47 -28.75
CA ALA A 9 2.30 17.98 -28.31
C ALA A 9 1.40 17.61 -29.50
N THR A 10 1.39 18.40 -30.57
CA THR A 10 0.58 18.10 -31.75
C THR A 10 1.12 16.91 -32.55
N THR A 11 2.44 16.75 -32.69
CA THR A 11 3.02 15.58 -33.37
C THR A 11 2.80 14.30 -32.58
N GLY A 12 2.87 14.34 -31.25
CA GLY A 12 2.53 13.20 -30.39
C GLY A 12 1.06 12.79 -30.50
N LEU A 13 0.14 13.76 -30.55
CA LEU A 13 -1.29 13.51 -30.65
C LEU A 13 -1.69 12.96 -32.04
N ILE A 14 -1.07 13.46 -33.11
CA ILE A 14 -1.26 12.92 -34.46
C ILE A 14 -0.71 11.49 -34.55
N GLY A 15 0.46 11.22 -33.98
CA GLY A 15 1.01 9.86 -33.91
C GLY A 15 0.09 8.89 -33.20
N ALA A 16 -0.48 9.30 -32.05
CA ALA A 16 -1.43 8.48 -31.30
C ALA A 16 -2.71 8.18 -32.10
N VAL A 17 -3.26 9.18 -32.81
CA VAL A 17 -4.45 9.00 -33.67
C VAL A 17 -4.17 8.06 -34.84
N VAL A 18 -2.98 8.15 -35.46
CA VAL A 18 -2.58 7.28 -36.56
C VAL A 18 -2.40 5.83 -36.09
N PHE A 19 -1.79 5.61 -34.92
CA PHE A 19 -1.67 4.26 -34.35
C PHE A 19 -3.03 3.68 -33.93
N LEU A 20 -3.94 4.51 -33.40
CA LEU A 20 -5.31 4.10 -33.09
C LEU A 20 -6.08 3.74 -34.35
N ALA A 21 -5.98 4.56 -35.40
CA ALA A 21 -6.65 4.32 -36.68
C ALA A 21 -6.10 3.08 -37.39
N LEU A 22 -4.77 2.88 -37.37
CA LEU A 22 -4.15 1.65 -37.88
C LEU A 22 -4.61 0.44 -37.08
N GLY A 23 -4.62 0.51 -35.74
CA GLY A 23 -5.13 -0.54 -34.88
C GLY A 23 -6.59 -0.91 -35.17
N ILE A 24 -7.45 0.08 -35.43
CA ILE A 24 -8.84 -0.13 -35.85
C ILE A 24 -8.90 -0.80 -37.23
N GLY A 25 -8.04 -0.40 -38.18
CA GLY A 25 -7.97 -0.97 -39.52
C GLY A 25 -7.53 -2.45 -39.57
N ILE A 26 -6.62 -2.88 -38.70
CA ILE A 26 -6.20 -4.30 -38.61
C ILE A 26 -7.23 -5.18 -37.85
N SER A 27 -8.18 -4.57 -37.14
CA SER A 27 -9.12 -5.27 -36.25
C SER A 27 -10.35 -5.89 -36.94
N GLY A 28 -10.53 -5.67 -38.26
CA GLY A 28 -11.63 -6.26 -39.03
C GLY A 28 -13.04 -5.77 -38.63
N GLU A 29 -14.04 -6.01 -39.49
CA GLU A 29 -15.43 -5.53 -39.37
C GLU A 29 -16.25 -6.15 -38.22
N ASN A 30 -15.63 -6.58 -37.12
CA ASN A 30 -16.32 -7.18 -35.99
C ASN A 30 -16.35 -6.23 -34.78
N TRP A 31 -16.95 -5.05 -34.98
CA TRP A 31 -17.18 -4.02 -33.95
C TRP A 31 -18.11 -4.47 -32.81
N GLY A 32 -18.66 -5.69 -32.86
CA GLY A 32 -19.39 -6.32 -31.74
C GLY A 32 -18.49 -6.84 -30.63
N GLY A 33 -17.21 -7.15 -30.92
CA GLY A 33 -16.27 -7.73 -29.96
C GLY A 33 -15.49 -6.72 -29.11
N ALA A 34 -15.38 -5.46 -29.55
CA ALA A 34 -14.62 -4.43 -28.84
C ALA A 34 -15.29 -4.02 -27.50
N ARG A 35 -16.63 -4.06 -27.42
CA ARG A 35 -17.34 -3.89 -26.14
C ARG A 35 -17.12 -5.09 -25.21
N GLN A 36 -17.00 -6.30 -25.75
CA GLN A 36 -16.74 -7.51 -24.95
C GLN A 36 -15.31 -7.58 -24.42
N LEU A 37 -14.31 -7.09 -25.16
CA LEU A 37 -12.92 -7.01 -24.69
C LEU A 37 -12.75 -6.09 -23.47
N TRP A 38 -13.66 -5.13 -23.25
CA TRP A 38 -13.71 -4.29 -22.05
C TRP A 38 -14.76 -4.75 -21.02
N ALA A 39 -15.65 -5.68 -21.39
CA ALA A 39 -16.78 -6.14 -20.59
C ALA A 39 -16.61 -7.52 -19.92
N THR A 40 -15.46 -8.19 -20.05
CA THR A 40 -15.24 -9.54 -19.47
C THR A 40 -14.45 -9.57 -18.17
N THR A 41 -14.24 -8.46 -17.47
CA THR A 41 -13.78 -8.53 -16.07
C THR A 41 -14.88 -8.08 -15.10
N SER A 42 -16.10 -8.62 -15.21
CA SER A 42 -17.13 -8.37 -14.21
C SER A 42 -16.60 -8.67 -12.79
N SER A 43 -16.71 -7.73 -11.85
CA SER A 43 -16.41 -8.01 -10.43
C SER A 43 -17.23 -9.21 -9.97
N THR A 44 -16.58 -10.23 -9.42
CA THR A 44 -17.29 -11.43 -8.92
C THR A 44 -17.85 -11.24 -7.52
N CYS A 45 -17.63 -10.08 -6.89
CA CYS A 45 -18.03 -9.76 -5.53
C CYS A 45 -19.54 -9.48 -5.36
N GLY A 46 -20.36 -9.67 -6.39
CA GLY A 46 -21.80 -9.41 -6.35
C GLY A 46 -22.17 -7.92 -6.27
N SER A 47 -23.45 -7.61 -6.46
CA SER A 47 -24.01 -6.27 -6.29
C SER A 47 -24.90 -6.27 -5.04
N GLY A 48 -24.36 -5.87 -3.89
CA GLY A 48 -25.10 -5.78 -2.63
C GLY A 48 -25.87 -4.47 -2.52
N GLN A 49 -27.08 -4.52 -1.96
CA GLN A 49 -27.76 -3.30 -1.51
C GLN A 49 -27.08 -2.80 -0.23
N SER A 50 -26.54 -1.58 -0.33
CA SER A 50 -25.72 -0.94 0.68
C SER A 50 -26.49 -0.75 2.00
N THR A 51 -26.21 -1.62 2.95
CA THR A 51 -26.51 -1.44 4.37
C THR A 51 -25.23 -1.73 5.11
N ASN A 52 -24.72 -0.81 5.92
CA ASN A 52 -23.40 -0.95 6.55
C ASN A 52 -23.41 -2.19 7.48
N GLN A 53 -22.66 -3.24 7.11
CA GLN A 53 -22.58 -4.50 7.86
C GLN A 53 -21.29 -4.52 8.67
N GLN A 54 -21.38 -4.99 9.92
CA GLN A 54 -20.23 -5.17 10.81
C GLN A 54 -20.09 -6.65 11.16
N VAL A 55 -18.93 -7.23 10.91
CA VAL A 55 -18.59 -8.61 11.34
C VAL A 55 -17.40 -8.56 12.29
N THR A 56 -17.52 -9.29 13.41
CA THR A 56 -16.42 -9.46 14.36
C THR A 56 -15.83 -10.85 14.17
N LEU A 57 -14.54 -10.90 13.83
CA LEU A 57 -13.78 -12.13 13.69
C LEU A 57 -12.85 -12.26 14.91
N PRO A 58 -12.96 -13.36 15.68
CA PRO A 58 -11.96 -13.64 16.70
C PRO A 58 -10.61 -13.88 16.01
N PHE A 59 -9.54 -13.27 16.51
CA PHE A 59 -8.19 -13.59 16.03
C PHE A 59 -7.35 -14.22 17.13
N THR A 60 -6.45 -15.10 16.70
CA THR A 60 -5.42 -15.64 17.58
C THR A 60 -4.23 -14.70 17.54
N ALA A 61 -3.86 -14.14 18.70
CA ALA A 61 -2.71 -13.28 18.82
C ALA A 61 -1.48 -13.98 18.23
N SER A 62 -0.86 -13.31 17.26
CA SER A 62 0.32 -13.81 16.58
C SER A 62 1.24 -12.64 16.31
N ASP A 63 2.53 -12.93 16.21
CA ASP A 63 3.54 -11.88 16.03
C ASP A 63 3.47 -11.24 14.65
N SER A 64 2.73 -11.84 13.69
CA SER A 64 2.68 -11.40 12.30
C SER A 64 1.27 -11.37 11.72
N LEU A 65 0.90 -10.28 11.05
CA LEU A 65 -0.38 -10.13 10.35
C LEU A 65 -0.17 -9.63 8.91
N THR A 66 -0.79 -10.34 7.96
CA THR A 66 -0.77 -10.01 6.54
C THR A 66 -2.13 -9.47 6.10
N ILE A 67 -2.15 -8.27 5.56
CA ILE A 67 -3.31 -7.62 4.95
C ILE A 67 -3.19 -7.75 3.44
N ASP A 68 -4.10 -8.51 2.83
CA ASP A 68 -4.12 -8.82 1.41
C ASP A 68 -5.49 -8.50 0.80
N LEU A 69 -5.91 -7.26 1.01
CA LEU A 69 -7.11 -6.72 0.39
C LEU A 69 -7.01 -5.19 0.30
N PRO A 70 -7.69 -4.58 -0.68
CA PRO A 70 -7.74 -3.12 -0.81
C PRO A 70 -8.72 -2.55 0.22
N ALA A 71 -8.24 -2.34 1.44
CA ALA A 71 -9.02 -1.81 2.54
C ALA A 71 -8.21 -0.80 3.37
N SER A 72 -8.91 0.03 4.14
CA SER A 72 -8.32 0.86 5.19
C SER A 72 -8.34 0.09 6.50
N VAL A 73 -7.16 -0.33 6.96
CA VAL A 73 -6.97 -1.07 8.20
C VAL A 73 -6.43 -0.14 9.27
N ARG A 74 -7.07 -0.12 10.44
CA ARG A 74 -6.60 0.57 11.64
C ARG A 74 -6.29 -0.44 12.72
N TYR A 75 -5.11 -0.32 13.32
CA TYR A 75 -4.68 -1.16 14.42
C TYR A 75 -4.37 -0.33 15.66
N GLN A 76 -4.82 -0.82 16.82
CA GLN A 76 -4.46 -0.29 18.11
C GLN A 76 -4.19 -1.43 19.11
N PRO A 77 -3.07 -1.41 19.85
CA PRO A 77 -2.82 -2.37 20.92
C PRO A 77 -3.94 -2.35 21.97
N GLY A 78 -4.34 -3.52 22.46
CA GLY A 78 -5.37 -3.66 23.49
C GLY A 78 -5.47 -5.09 24.05
N ASP A 79 -6.25 -5.26 25.11
CA ASP A 79 -6.33 -6.55 25.82
C ASP A 79 -7.18 -7.60 25.09
N LYS A 80 -8.07 -7.15 24.20
CA LYS A 80 -9.00 -8.01 23.46
C LYS A 80 -8.57 -8.12 22.01
N ALA A 81 -8.28 -9.36 21.60
CA ALA A 81 -7.96 -9.72 20.23
C ALA A 81 -9.24 -9.81 19.37
N GLU A 82 -9.59 -8.73 18.68
CA GLU A 82 -10.73 -8.69 17.76
C GLU A 82 -10.40 -8.01 16.42
N VAL A 83 -11.00 -8.52 15.35
CA VAL A 83 -11.02 -7.87 14.04
C VAL A 83 -12.46 -7.53 13.67
N ILE A 84 -12.73 -6.24 13.53
CA ILE A 84 -14.02 -5.70 13.18
C ILE A 84 -13.94 -5.22 11.73
N VAL A 85 -14.68 -5.87 10.84
CA VAL A 85 -14.78 -5.49 9.43
C VAL A 85 -16.08 -4.74 9.21
N ARG A 86 -16.01 -3.56 8.59
CA ARG A 86 -17.15 -2.71 8.24
C ARG A 86 -17.09 -2.32 6.76
N GLY A 87 -18.24 -2.27 6.11
CA GLY A 87 -18.34 -1.83 4.72
C GLY A 87 -19.55 -2.39 4.01
N ASP A 88 -19.43 -2.49 2.68
CA ASP A 88 -20.46 -3.08 1.83
C ASP A 88 -20.66 -4.58 2.19
N PRO A 89 -21.90 -5.02 2.51
CA PRO A 89 -22.24 -6.41 2.77
C PRO A 89 -21.66 -7.38 1.74
N ALA A 90 -21.74 -7.01 0.46
CA ALA A 90 -21.27 -7.85 -0.64
C ALA A 90 -19.76 -8.08 -0.56
N LEU A 91 -19.00 -7.16 0.04
CA LEU A 91 -17.56 -7.33 0.23
C LEU A 91 -17.23 -7.97 1.58
N VAL A 92 -17.94 -7.57 2.64
CA VAL A 92 -17.76 -8.11 3.99
C VAL A 92 -17.97 -9.61 4.00
N ASP A 93 -18.98 -10.12 3.29
CA ASP A 93 -19.27 -11.54 3.16
C ASP A 93 -18.18 -12.33 2.41
N HIS A 94 -17.27 -11.65 1.70
CA HIS A 94 -16.11 -12.26 1.04
C HIS A 94 -14.78 -12.04 1.77
N VAL A 95 -14.78 -11.34 2.91
CA VAL A 95 -13.57 -11.22 3.74
C VAL A 95 -13.34 -12.54 4.48
N ARG A 96 -12.12 -13.09 4.32
CA ARG A 96 -11.71 -14.34 4.96
C ARG A 96 -10.41 -14.13 5.73
N MET A 97 -10.36 -14.67 6.94
CA MET A 97 -9.14 -14.76 7.72
C MET A 97 -8.62 -16.20 7.64
N ASN A 98 -7.51 -16.41 6.92
CA ASN A 98 -6.84 -17.70 6.85
C ASN A 98 -5.57 -17.66 7.70
N GLY A 99 -5.71 -18.05 8.97
CA GLY A 99 -4.65 -17.96 9.98
C GLY A 99 -4.22 -16.52 10.21
N ARG A 100 -3.15 -16.09 9.53
CA ARG A 100 -2.49 -14.77 9.68
C ARG A 100 -2.69 -13.85 8.48
N ARG A 101 -3.42 -14.29 7.45
CA ARG A 101 -3.70 -13.51 6.24
C ARG A 101 -5.17 -13.14 6.20
N LEU A 102 -5.44 -11.85 6.15
CA LEU A 102 -6.75 -11.30 5.84
C LEU A 102 -6.81 -11.07 4.34
N SER A 103 -7.68 -11.80 3.65
CA SER A 103 -7.80 -11.74 2.19
C SER A 103 -9.25 -11.67 1.75
N LEU A 104 -9.45 -11.33 0.49
CA LEU A 104 -10.76 -11.21 -0.13
C LEU A 104 -10.95 -12.33 -1.15
N ASP A 105 -12.02 -13.12 -1.00
CA ASP A 105 -12.31 -14.29 -1.84
C ASP A 105 -13.07 -13.92 -3.13
N CYS A 106 -12.81 -12.73 -3.68
CA CYS A 106 -13.36 -12.30 -4.96
C CYS A 106 -12.44 -11.31 -5.67
N HIS A 107 -12.58 -11.22 -6.99
CA HIS A 107 -11.77 -10.32 -7.82
C HIS A 107 -12.47 -8.97 -7.93
N LEU A 108 -11.81 -7.93 -7.42
CA LEU A 108 -12.28 -6.54 -7.48
C LEU A 108 -11.86 -5.89 -8.80
N ARG A 109 -12.82 -5.32 -9.55
CA ARG A 109 -12.49 -4.33 -10.58
C ARG A 109 -12.00 -3.04 -9.92
N TRP A 110 -11.17 -2.31 -10.67
CA TRP A 110 -10.70 -0.99 -10.27
C TRP A 110 -11.88 -0.06 -9.93
N SER A 111 -11.81 0.52 -8.73
CA SER A 111 -12.68 1.58 -8.19
C SER A 111 -13.88 1.13 -7.33
N GLN A 112 -13.91 1.65 -6.09
CA GLN A 112 -15.07 1.88 -5.19
C GLN A 112 -15.38 0.91 -4.03
N SER A 113 -14.40 0.24 -3.44
CA SER A 113 -14.64 -0.55 -2.22
C SER A 113 -14.12 0.14 -0.96
N LYS A 114 -15.00 0.72 -0.15
CA LYS A 114 -14.66 1.25 1.19
C LYS A 114 -14.82 0.15 2.23
N LEU A 115 -13.83 -0.74 2.32
CA LEU A 115 -13.71 -1.65 3.46
C LEU A 115 -12.90 -0.96 4.56
N ASP A 116 -13.48 -0.89 5.74
CA ASP A 116 -12.87 -0.34 6.95
C ASP A 116 -12.68 -1.49 7.94
N ILE A 117 -11.43 -1.76 8.31
CA ILE A 117 -11.10 -2.85 9.22
C ILE A 117 -10.46 -2.24 10.47
N SER A 118 -11.02 -2.53 11.63
CA SER A 118 -10.44 -2.20 12.92
C SER A 118 -9.90 -3.47 13.56
N VAL A 119 -8.61 -3.48 13.88
CA VAL A 119 -7.92 -4.58 14.55
C VAL A 119 -7.48 -4.08 15.92
N SER A 120 -7.78 -4.82 16.97
CA SER A 120 -7.22 -4.52 18.30
C SER A 120 -6.76 -5.79 18.99
N GLY A 121 -5.65 -5.76 19.70
CA GLY A 121 -5.22 -6.88 20.52
C GLY A 121 -3.75 -6.79 20.92
N PRO A 122 -3.10 -7.91 21.28
CA PRO A 122 -1.72 -7.92 21.72
C PRO A 122 -0.77 -7.36 20.66
N ALA A 123 0.39 -6.85 21.10
CA ALA A 123 1.39 -6.24 20.23
C ALA A 123 1.80 -7.17 19.07
N ILE A 124 1.62 -6.69 17.84
CA ILE A 124 2.01 -7.37 16.61
C ILE A 124 3.33 -6.75 16.11
N THR A 125 4.34 -7.59 15.94
CA THR A 125 5.69 -7.17 15.55
C THR A 125 5.81 -7.01 14.04
N ASP A 126 5.19 -7.89 13.26
CA ASP A 126 5.33 -7.99 11.81
C ASP A 126 4.03 -7.66 11.09
N TRP A 127 4.09 -6.66 10.22
CA TRP A 127 2.97 -6.28 9.35
C TRP A 127 3.37 -6.43 7.90
N THR A 128 2.56 -7.15 7.13
CA THR A 128 2.72 -7.24 5.68
C THR A 128 1.48 -6.68 5.00
N LEU A 129 1.64 -5.64 4.20
CA LEU A 129 0.59 -5.05 3.39
C LEU A 129 0.81 -5.44 1.92
N LEU A 130 -0.14 -6.16 1.34
CA LEU A 130 -0.14 -6.55 -0.06
C LEU A 130 -1.18 -5.72 -0.84
N GLY A 131 -0.80 -5.29 -2.04
CA GLY A 131 -1.70 -4.57 -2.95
C GLY A 131 -1.72 -3.06 -2.70
N SER A 132 -2.93 -2.49 -2.57
CA SER A 132 -3.17 -1.04 -2.55
C SER A 132 -3.98 -0.56 -1.34
N GLY A 133 -4.00 -1.32 -0.26
CA GLY A 133 -4.67 -0.92 0.99
C GLY A 133 -3.91 0.16 1.75
N ASP A 134 -4.55 0.68 2.80
CA ASP A 134 -3.93 1.59 3.76
C ASP A 134 -3.88 0.91 5.13
N LEU A 135 -2.75 1.00 5.83
CA LEU A 135 -2.59 0.51 7.20
C LEU A 135 -2.23 1.66 8.13
N SER A 136 -2.97 1.82 9.22
CA SER A 136 -2.69 2.83 10.24
C SER A 136 -2.49 2.16 11.59
N LEU A 137 -1.28 2.22 12.10
CA LEU A 137 -0.87 1.67 13.39
C LEU A 137 -0.83 2.80 14.42
N SER A 138 -1.65 2.73 15.47
CA SER A 138 -1.75 3.79 16.46
C SER A 138 -1.27 3.34 17.84
N HIS A 139 -0.54 4.20 18.54
CA HIS A 139 -0.05 3.97 19.91
C HIS A 139 0.86 2.74 20.03
N ILE A 140 1.76 2.56 19.07
CA ILE A 140 2.75 1.49 19.11
C ILE A 140 3.75 1.75 20.24
N ASN A 141 4.05 0.71 21.01
CA ASN A 141 5.07 0.70 22.05
C ASN A 141 5.64 -0.70 22.17
N GLN A 142 6.69 -1.01 21.41
CA GLN A 142 7.25 -2.35 21.34
C GLN A 142 8.75 -2.33 20.98
N PRO A 143 9.52 -3.36 21.32
CA PRO A 143 10.95 -3.41 21.01
C PRO A 143 11.24 -3.42 19.51
N GLN A 144 10.42 -4.11 18.72
CA GLN A 144 10.63 -4.23 17.28
C GLN A 144 9.32 -4.02 16.52
N LEU A 145 9.38 -3.31 15.40
CA LEU A 145 8.30 -3.20 14.43
C LEU A 145 8.85 -3.46 13.03
N ARG A 146 8.29 -4.45 12.32
CA ARG A 146 8.64 -4.79 10.95
C ARG A 146 7.46 -4.51 10.04
N LEU A 147 7.68 -3.70 9.01
CA LEU A 147 6.66 -3.30 8.03
C LEU A 147 7.13 -3.72 6.64
N SER A 148 6.37 -4.60 5.98
CA SER A 148 6.61 -5.00 4.58
C SER A 148 5.46 -4.51 3.71
N ILE A 149 5.75 -3.62 2.77
CA ILE A 149 4.78 -3.05 1.84
C ILE A 149 5.09 -3.61 0.45
N LYS A 150 4.20 -4.45 -0.09
CA LYS A 150 4.34 -5.04 -1.42
C LYS A 150 3.21 -4.57 -2.32
N GLY A 151 3.51 -3.61 -3.19
CA GLY A 151 2.52 -2.98 -4.07
C GLY A 151 2.57 -1.45 -3.99
N SER A 152 1.40 -0.83 -3.89
CA SER A 152 1.22 0.63 -3.91
C SER A 152 0.46 1.16 -2.69
N GLY A 153 0.30 0.34 -1.66
CA GLY A 153 -0.37 0.73 -0.42
C GLY A 153 0.43 1.72 0.43
N SER A 154 -0.24 2.29 1.43
CA SER A 154 0.37 3.20 2.40
C SER A 154 0.34 2.60 3.80
N VAL A 155 1.39 2.81 4.58
CA VAL A 155 1.44 2.48 6.01
C VAL A 155 1.74 3.74 6.79
N SER A 156 0.97 4.02 7.84
CA SER A 156 1.24 5.09 8.81
C SER A 156 1.36 4.50 10.21
N ALA A 157 2.26 5.05 11.02
CA ALA A 157 2.42 4.61 12.41
C ALA A 157 2.63 5.78 13.38
N THR A 158 2.16 5.61 14.62
CA THR A 158 2.40 6.54 15.74
C THR A 158 2.86 5.80 16.99
N GLY A 159 3.65 6.47 17.83
CA GLY A 159 4.14 5.95 19.11
C GLY A 159 5.66 5.86 19.16
N ALA A 160 6.19 4.80 19.78
CA ALA A 160 7.63 4.54 19.89
C ALA A 160 7.97 3.07 19.67
N ALA A 161 9.16 2.82 19.11
CA ALA A 161 9.74 1.49 19.02
C ALA A 161 11.26 1.57 19.21
N GLU A 162 11.90 0.49 19.64
CA GLU A 162 13.37 0.47 19.72
C GLU A 162 13.97 0.29 18.32
N THR A 163 13.55 -0.74 17.59
CA THR A 163 13.98 -0.99 16.20
C THR A 163 12.78 -0.98 15.25
N VAL A 164 12.92 -0.27 14.14
CA VAL A 164 11.93 -0.29 13.05
C VAL A 164 12.58 -0.75 11.76
N ASP A 165 12.07 -1.84 11.19
CA ASP A 165 12.47 -2.35 9.88
C ASP A 165 11.35 -2.08 8.87
N VAL A 166 11.66 -1.40 7.77
CA VAL A 166 10.72 -1.11 6.68
C VAL A 166 11.26 -1.67 5.38
N ASP A 167 10.47 -2.51 4.72
CA ASP A 167 10.73 -3.05 3.39
C ASP A 167 9.60 -2.59 2.46
N ILE A 168 9.94 -1.84 1.41
CA ILE A 168 9.00 -1.40 0.39
C ILE A 168 9.41 -2.03 -0.94
N SER A 169 8.55 -2.89 -1.47
CA SER A 169 8.68 -3.48 -2.81
C SER A 169 7.55 -2.98 -3.71
N GLY A 170 7.86 -2.03 -4.59
CA GLY A 170 6.90 -1.39 -5.49
C GLY A 170 6.90 0.14 -5.41
N SER A 171 5.72 0.73 -5.27
CA SER A 171 5.49 2.19 -5.26
C SER A 171 4.75 2.66 -4.00
N GLY A 172 4.73 1.83 -2.95
CA GLY A 172 4.05 2.15 -1.69
C GLY A 172 4.72 3.26 -0.88
N ALA A 173 4.03 3.69 0.17
CA ALA A 173 4.48 4.76 1.05
C ALA A 173 4.52 4.31 2.52
N ALA A 174 5.57 4.68 3.25
CA ALA A 174 5.66 4.50 4.70
C ALA A 174 5.75 5.88 5.38
N GLN A 175 4.69 6.25 6.10
CA GLN A 175 4.51 7.53 6.78
C GLN A 175 4.70 7.39 8.30
N LEU A 176 5.95 7.37 8.73
CA LEU A 176 6.36 7.00 10.09
C LEU A 176 7.00 8.17 10.83
N LYS A 177 6.89 9.41 10.34
CA LYS A 177 7.39 10.61 11.04
C LYS A 177 6.87 10.76 12.48
N ARG A 178 5.66 10.26 12.75
CA ARG A 178 5.03 10.28 14.09
C ARG A 178 5.36 9.05 14.96
N LEU A 179 6.20 8.14 14.47
CA LEU A 179 6.74 7.00 15.20
C LEU A 179 8.21 7.30 15.52
N THR A 180 8.58 7.30 16.79
CA THR A 180 9.96 7.51 17.22
C THR A 180 10.68 6.17 17.34
N ALA A 181 11.69 5.94 16.51
CA ALA A 181 12.57 4.77 16.57
C ALA A 181 13.92 5.11 17.21
N GLN A 182 14.55 4.17 17.92
CA GLN A 182 15.97 4.33 18.28
C GLN A 182 16.85 4.01 17.06
N SER A 183 16.59 2.87 16.43
CA SER A 183 17.29 2.40 15.24
C SER A 183 16.31 2.13 14.10
N ALA A 184 16.67 2.52 12.89
CA ALA A 184 15.86 2.35 11.70
C ALA A 184 16.61 1.55 10.62
N ARG A 185 15.91 0.64 9.96
CA ARG A 185 16.35 0.03 8.70
C ARG A 185 15.27 0.27 7.65
N ILE A 186 15.65 0.83 6.51
CA ILE A 186 14.74 1.14 5.41
C ILE A 186 15.32 0.56 4.13
N VAL A 187 14.58 -0.36 3.51
CA VAL A 187 14.91 -0.98 2.22
C VAL A 187 13.81 -0.65 1.23
N ILE A 188 14.16 -0.02 0.10
CA ILE A 188 13.21 0.29 -0.97
C ILE A 188 13.67 -0.38 -2.26
N LEU A 189 12.81 -1.21 -2.83
CA LEU A 189 12.93 -1.84 -4.15
C LEU A 189 11.83 -1.27 -5.05
N GLY A 190 12.17 -0.30 -5.90
CA GLY A 190 11.23 0.37 -6.81
C GLY A 190 11.21 1.90 -6.63
N SER A 191 10.01 2.47 -6.54
CA SER A 191 9.75 3.91 -6.54
C SER A 191 8.98 4.39 -5.30
N GLY A 192 8.96 3.58 -4.25
CA GLY A 192 8.27 3.90 -3.00
C GLY A 192 8.93 5.04 -2.22
N ASN A 193 8.20 5.58 -1.25
CA ASN A 193 8.68 6.66 -0.38
C ASN A 193 8.58 6.26 1.10
N ALA A 194 9.52 6.71 1.93
CA ALA A 194 9.47 6.50 3.37
C ALA A 194 9.87 7.76 4.13
N ASP A 195 9.07 8.16 5.11
CA ASP A 195 9.44 9.15 6.13
C ASP A 195 9.50 8.49 7.51
N MET A 196 10.54 8.78 8.30
CA MET A 196 10.70 8.18 9.62
C MET A 196 11.50 9.09 10.56
N THR A 197 11.19 9.03 11.86
CA THR A 197 12.01 9.65 12.91
C THR A 197 12.88 8.59 13.60
N ALA A 198 14.21 8.75 13.54
CA ALA A 198 15.18 7.86 14.19
C ALA A 198 16.19 8.65 15.03
N LEU A 199 16.50 8.19 16.24
CA LEU A 199 17.29 8.96 17.21
C LEU A 199 18.76 8.57 17.31
N LYS A 200 19.13 7.31 17.01
CA LYS A 200 20.52 6.84 17.14
C LYS A 200 21.12 6.49 15.81
N ASP A 201 20.52 5.53 15.12
CA ASP A 201 21.12 4.88 13.96
C ASP A 201 20.10 4.67 12.83
N ALA A 202 20.56 4.79 11.59
CA ALA A 202 19.76 4.39 10.43
C ALA A 202 20.61 3.65 9.39
N ASP A 203 20.04 2.59 8.82
CA ASP A 203 20.52 1.87 7.64
C ASP A 203 19.49 2.07 6.53
N VAL A 204 19.91 2.68 5.42
CA VAL A 204 19.02 2.94 4.28
C VAL A 204 19.63 2.37 3.00
N SER A 205 18.85 1.57 2.28
CA SER A 205 19.20 1.01 0.98
C SER A 205 18.05 1.22 -0.01
N ILE A 206 18.33 1.89 -1.12
CA ILE A 206 17.36 2.16 -2.19
C ILE A 206 17.86 1.52 -3.48
N SER A 207 17.05 0.66 -4.10
CA SER A 207 17.26 0.17 -5.47
C SER A 207 16.10 0.64 -6.34
N GLY A 208 16.34 1.64 -7.18
CA GLY A 208 15.33 2.30 -8.02
C GLY A 208 15.31 3.82 -7.84
N SER A 209 14.11 4.39 -7.72
CA SER A 209 13.87 5.83 -7.73
C SER A 209 13.10 6.33 -6.50
N GLY A 210 13.10 5.54 -5.42
CA GLY A 210 12.42 5.89 -4.18
C GLY A 210 13.09 7.02 -3.39
N ASN A 211 12.35 7.62 -2.46
CA ASN A 211 12.85 8.68 -1.59
C ASN A 211 12.68 8.33 -0.11
N VAL A 212 13.67 8.73 0.69
CA VAL A 212 13.66 8.52 2.14
C VAL A 212 13.95 9.83 2.86
N ASP A 213 13.04 10.25 3.73
CA ASP A 213 13.18 11.41 4.61
C ASP A 213 13.37 10.94 6.06
N LEU A 214 14.54 11.22 6.64
CA LEU A 214 14.87 10.86 8.02
C LEU A 214 14.89 12.10 8.92
N SER A 215 14.10 12.09 9.97
CA SER A 215 14.11 13.10 11.05
C SER A 215 14.84 12.57 12.29
N GLY A 216 15.31 13.48 13.16
CA GLY A 216 15.92 13.12 14.45
C GLY A 216 17.45 12.98 14.45
N HIS A 217 18.11 13.35 13.34
CA HIS A 217 19.58 13.31 13.16
C HIS A 217 20.25 11.97 13.54
N PRO A 218 19.80 10.82 12.99
CA PRO A 218 20.43 9.55 13.26
C PRO A 218 21.82 9.48 12.61
N THR A 219 22.70 8.68 13.20
CA THR A 219 23.97 8.29 12.57
C THR A 219 23.69 7.31 11.44
N LEU A 220 23.96 7.69 10.20
CA LEU A 220 23.81 6.78 9.05
C LEU A 220 24.93 5.73 9.08
N ARG A 221 24.55 4.48 9.36
CA ARG A 221 25.48 3.34 9.31
C ARG A 221 25.69 2.86 7.87
N ARG A 222 24.63 2.93 7.07
CA ARG A 222 24.63 2.58 5.66
C ARG A 222 23.68 3.52 4.92
N SER A 223 24.09 3.97 3.75
CA SER A 223 23.29 4.79 2.85
C SER A 223 23.66 4.44 1.41
N GLU A 224 22.95 3.48 0.83
CA GLU A 224 23.20 2.98 -0.52
C GLU A 224 22.03 3.36 -1.43
N ILE A 225 22.34 3.92 -2.61
CA ILE A 225 21.34 4.24 -3.63
C ILE A 225 21.82 3.65 -4.96
N ASN A 226 21.13 2.61 -5.42
CA ASN A 226 21.29 1.99 -6.73
C ASN A 226 20.16 2.49 -7.65
N GLY A 227 20.33 3.67 -8.24
CA GLY A 227 19.37 4.28 -9.14
C GLY A 227 19.31 5.80 -9.02
N SER A 228 18.12 6.37 -9.06
CA SER A 228 17.88 7.83 -9.11
C SER A 228 17.16 8.37 -7.87
N GLY A 229 17.06 7.55 -6.82
CA GLY A 229 16.42 7.91 -5.56
C GLY A 229 17.17 8.97 -4.76
N ARG A 230 16.60 9.34 -3.60
CA ARG A 230 17.19 10.34 -2.71
C ARG A 230 17.01 9.97 -1.24
N ILE A 231 18.01 10.27 -0.43
CA ILE A 231 17.94 10.23 1.03
C ILE A 231 18.15 11.66 1.54
N VAL A 232 17.22 12.18 2.34
CA VAL A 232 17.31 13.49 2.97
C VAL A 232 17.26 13.32 4.49
N GLN A 233 18.10 14.07 5.19
CA GLN A 233 17.98 14.24 6.63
C GLN A 233 17.33 15.58 6.92
N ALA A 234 16.15 15.54 7.54
CA ALA A 234 15.44 16.70 8.03
C ALA A 234 15.78 16.94 9.52
N PRO A 235 15.84 18.21 9.96
CA PRO A 235 15.96 18.53 11.38
C PRO A 235 14.76 18.04 12.21
#